data_AF-A0A0Q0TKC9-F1
#
_entry.id   AF-A0A0Q0TKC9-F1
#
_cell.length_a   1.000
_cell.length_b   1.000
_cell.length_c   1.000
_cell.angle_alpha   90.00
_cell.angle_beta   90.00
_cell.angle_gamma   90.00
#
_symmetry.space_group_name_H-M   'P 1'
#
loop_
_entity.id
_entity.type
_entity.pdbx_description
1 polymer ?
#
loop_
_entity_poly.entity_id
_entity_poly.type
_entity_poly.pdbx_seq_one_letter_code
_entity_poly.pdbx_strand_id
1 'polypeptide(L)'
;MFYNVADIVDKTIKIEEKRIVMINDLIDENRNLPTINLLGKVFRKESFKMISYYKDIKREISNCEVEEIDFRTYDKISFLITEFYNSMFIPNTKTPKEYLKHALNIAVDELALFIDIQGRIVNNSRNTYKITYEILSKIILRLEKQVENIDKLLKN
;
A
#
# COMPACT_ATOMS: atom_id res chain seq x y z
N MET A 1 -11.90 -22.60 3.69
CA MET A 1 -11.44 -21.31 4.25
C MET A 1 -12.15 -20.24 3.46
N PHE A 2 -12.92 -19.40 4.14
CA PHE A 2 -13.59 -18.28 3.50
C PHE A 2 -12.58 -17.13 3.42
N TYR A 3 -12.22 -16.71 2.21
CA TYR A 3 -11.37 -15.53 2.00
C TYR A 3 -12.24 -14.31 1.70
N ASN A 4 -11.86 -13.14 2.19
CA ASN A 4 -12.58 -11.91 1.91
C ASN A 4 -11.64 -10.70 1.83
N VAL A 5 -12.21 -9.50 1.67
CA VAL A 5 -11.41 -8.27 1.54
C VAL A 5 -10.57 -7.95 2.78
N ALA A 6 -10.92 -8.46 3.98
CA ALA A 6 -10.08 -8.28 5.17
C ALA A 6 -8.72 -8.97 5.02
N ASP A 7 -8.65 -10.12 4.35
CA ASP A 7 -7.39 -10.82 4.06
C ASP A 7 -6.49 -10.01 3.12
N ILE A 8 -7.09 -9.27 2.18
CA ILE A 8 -6.38 -8.34 1.30
C ILE A 8 -5.83 -7.19 2.13
N VAL A 9 -6.66 -6.59 3.00
CA VAL A 9 -6.25 -5.48 3.88
C VAL A 9 -5.12 -5.90 4.82
N ASP A 10 -5.13 -7.13 5.34
CA ASP A 10 -4.03 -7.65 6.15
C ASP A 10 -2.71 -7.72 5.38
N LYS A 11 -2.75 -8.08 4.09
CA LYS A 11 -1.57 -8.04 3.24
C LYS A 11 -1.11 -6.61 2.95
N THR A 12 -2.04 -5.66 2.82
CA THR A 12 -1.70 -4.23 2.69
C THR A 12 -1.01 -3.68 3.94
N ILE A 13 -1.45 -4.09 5.14
CA ILE A 13 -0.77 -3.72 6.40
C ILE A 13 0.68 -4.22 6.38
N LYS A 14 0.93 -5.46 5.92
CA LYS A 14 2.28 -6.02 5.81
C LYS A 14 3.18 -5.24 4.85
N ILE A 15 2.63 -4.69 3.76
CA ILE A 15 3.36 -3.79 2.86
C ILE A 15 3.88 -2.58 3.63
N GLU A 16 3.01 -1.92 4.40
CA GLU A 16 3.42 -0.73 5.18
C GLU A 16 4.38 -1.06 6.31
N GLU A 17 4.22 -2.22 6.96
CA GLU A 17 5.19 -2.72 7.96
C GLU A 17 6.57 -2.92 7.33
N LYS A 18 6.66 -3.56 6.16
CA LYS A 18 7.92 -3.69 5.41
C LYS A 18 8.47 -2.32 5.01
N ARG A 19 7.61 -1.39 4.56
CA ARG A 19 8.01 -0.02 4.22
C ARG A 19 8.68 0.69 5.41
N ILE A 20 8.14 0.53 6.61
CA ILE A 20 8.72 1.09 7.84
C ILE A 20 10.11 0.52 8.12
N VAL A 21 10.28 -0.81 7.98
CA VAL A 21 11.59 -1.46 8.13
C VAL A 21 12.59 -0.87 7.15
N MET A 22 12.24 -0.82 5.86
CA MET A 22 13.09 -0.24 4.80
C MET A 22 13.46 1.22 5.07
N ILE A 23 12.53 2.01 5.60
CA ILE A 23 12.80 3.41 5.94
C ILE A 23 13.75 3.52 7.14
N ASN A 24 13.63 2.65 8.14
CA ASN A 24 14.56 2.63 9.27
C ASN A 24 15.97 2.28 8.80
N ASP A 25 16.11 1.26 7.96
CA ASP A 25 17.39 0.86 7.37
C ASP A 25 18.00 1.99 6.55
N LEU A 26 17.20 2.68 5.73
CA LEU A 26 17.65 3.87 4.98
C LEU A 26 18.20 4.97 5.91
N ILE A 27 17.48 5.28 7.01
CA ILE A 27 17.91 6.30 7.98
C ILE A 27 19.22 5.88 8.65
N ASP A 28 19.37 4.59 8.96
CA ASP A 28 20.56 4.05 9.60
C ASP A 28 21.79 4.04 8.67
N GLU A 29 21.61 3.70 7.40
CA GLU A 29 22.66 3.75 6.36
C GLU A 29 23.08 5.20 6.04
N ASN A 30 22.16 6.16 6.19
CA ASN A 30 22.35 7.56 5.83
C ASN A 30 22.40 8.51 7.04
N ARG A 31 22.88 8.04 8.20
CA ARG A 31 22.98 8.83 9.45
C ARG A 31 23.63 10.21 9.28
N ASN A 32 24.57 10.34 8.35
CA ASN A 32 25.30 11.58 8.06
C ASN A 32 24.61 12.51 7.05
N LEU A 33 23.41 12.16 6.56
CA LEU A 33 22.63 12.95 5.61
C LEU A 33 21.33 13.46 6.28
N PRO A 34 21.36 14.62 6.97
CA PRO A 34 20.22 15.11 7.76
C PRO A 34 18.91 15.23 6.97
N THR A 35 18.98 15.64 5.71
CA THR A 35 17.80 15.82 4.86
C THR A 35 17.15 14.49 4.49
N ILE A 36 17.94 13.44 4.19
CA ILE A 36 17.43 12.09 3.97
C ILE A 36 16.76 11.57 5.23
N ASN A 37 17.39 11.77 6.39
CA ASN A 37 16.85 11.31 7.68
C ASN A 37 15.55 12.03 8.04
N LEU A 38 15.45 13.33 7.73
CA LEU A 38 14.21 14.08 7.92
C LEU A 38 13.10 13.52 7.03
N LEU A 39 13.36 13.32 5.74
CA LEU A 39 12.37 12.75 4.81
C LEU A 39 11.96 11.34 5.25
N GLY A 40 12.92 10.47 5.61
CA GLY A 40 12.64 9.14 6.11
C GLY A 40 11.73 9.18 7.34
N LYS A 41 11.98 10.07 8.31
CA LYS A 41 11.09 10.24 9.48
C LYS A 41 9.67 10.67 9.08
N VAL A 42 9.53 11.55 8.10
CA VAL A 42 8.23 12.00 7.57
C VAL A 42 7.49 10.81 6.93
N PHE A 43 8.14 10.06 6.05
CA PHE A 43 7.54 8.90 5.39
C PHE A 43 7.19 7.79 6.37
N ARG A 44 8.06 7.51 7.35
CA ARG A 44 7.77 6.54 8.41
C ARG A 44 6.53 6.91 9.19
N LYS A 45 6.38 8.19 9.54
CA LYS A 45 5.19 8.69 10.21
C LYS A 45 3.95 8.52 9.35
N GLU A 46 4.04 8.73 8.04
CA GLU A 46 2.94 8.50 7.13
C GLU A 46 2.55 7.01 7.04
N SER A 47 3.52 6.10 6.98
CA SER A 47 3.24 4.65 7.02
C SER A 47 2.53 4.21 8.29
N PHE A 48 2.89 4.75 9.45
CA PHE A 48 2.12 4.48 10.67
C PHE A 48 0.66 4.95 10.57
N LYS A 49 0.40 6.09 9.92
CA LYS A 49 -0.97 6.54 9.67
C LYS A 49 -1.70 5.63 8.68
N MET A 50 -1.01 5.13 7.64
CA MET A 50 -1.56 4.18 6.69
C MET A 50 -1.96 2.87 7.38
N ILE A 51 -1.11 2.31 8.23
CA ILE A 51 -1.44 1.14 9.05
C ILE A 51 -2.67 1.41 9.93
N SER A 52 -2.75 2.58 10.58
CA SER A 52 -3.93 2.95 11.37
C SER A 52 -5.19 2.98 10.51
N TYR A 53 -5.11 3.62 9.34
CA TYR A 53 -6.21 3.70 8.39
C TYR A 53 -6.69 2.31 7.94
N TYR A 54 -5.77 1.38 7.64
CA TYR A 54 -6.13 0.02 7.27
C TYR A 54 -6.74 -0.76 8.44
N LYS A 55 -6.28 -0.54 9.67
CA LYS A 55 -6.91 -1.10 10.88
C LYS A 55 -8.33 -0.56 11.07
N ASP A 56 -8.58 0.70 10.71
CA ASP A 56 -9.93 1.29 10.74
C ASP A 56 -10.84 0.61 9.72
N ILE A 57 -10.36 0.43 8.48
CA ILE A 57 -11.05 -0.35 7.44
C ILE A 57 -11.39 -1.77 7.93
N LYS A 58 -10.45 -2.46 8.60
CA LYS A 58 -10.73 -3.79 9.15
C LYS A 58 -11.86 -3.79 10.17
N ARG A 59 -11.93 -2.75 11.02
CA ARG A 59 -13.02 -2.58 11.99
C ARG A 59 -14.35 -2.33 11.28
N GLU A 60 -14.36 -1.56 10.20
CA GLU A 60 -15.56 -1.39 9.36
C GLU A 60 -16.02 -2.74 8.78
N ILE A 61 -15.10 -3.52 8.21
CA ILE A 61 -15.37 -4.85 7.66
C ILE A 61 -15.95 -5.81 8.71
N SER A 62 -15.43 -5.80 9.95
CA SER A 62 -15.95 -6.68 11.01
C SER A 62 -17.39 -6.39 11.44
N ASN A 63 -17.92 -5.22 11.06
CA ASN A 63 -19.28 -4.79 11.42
C ASN A 63 -20.31 -5.06 10.31
N CYS A 64 -19.91 -5.66 9.18
CA CYS A 64 -20.81 -6.00 8.09
C CYS A 64 -20.61 -7.43 7.58
N GLU A 65 -21.64 -7.98 6.94
CA GLU A 65 -21.54 -9.25 6.23
C GLU A 65 -20.79 -9.02 4.92
N VAL A 66 -19.57 -9.51 4.82
CA VAL A 66 -18.68 -9.31 3.68
C VAL A 66 -18.67 -10.51 2.76
N GLU A 67 -18.59 -10.23 1.47
CA GLU A 67 -18.69 -11.24 0.45
C GLU A 67 -17.43 -12.11 0.38
N GLU A 68 -17.63 -13.41 0.12
CA GLU A 68 -16.52 -14.35 -0.03
C GLU A 68 -15.87 -14.23 -1.41
N ILE A 69 -14.56 -14.03 -1.42
CA ILE A 69 -13.75 -14.08 -2.62
C ILE A 69 -13.42 -15.55 -2.91
N ASP A 70 -13.77 -16.02 -4.11
CA ASP A 70 -13.46 -17.39 -4.50
C ASP A 70 -11.95 -17.66 -4.45
N PHE A 71 -11.58 -18.89 -4.09
CA PHE A 71 -10.19 -19.27 -3.89
C PHE A 71 -9.27 -18.92 -5.06
N ARG A 72 -9.73 -19.10 -6.31
CA ARG A 72 -8.89 -18.88 -7.50
C ARG A 72 -8.64 -17.39 -7.73
N THR A 73 -9.65 -16.54 -7.49
CA THR A 73 -9.49 -15.09 -7.55
C THR A 73 -8.59 -14.62 -6.40
N TYR A 74 -8.82 -15.10 -5.18
CA TYR A 74 -8.01 -14.75 -4.03
C TYR A 74 -6.54 -15.13 -4.22
N ASP A 75 -6.25 -16.35 -4.69
CA ASP A 75 -4.88 -16.83 -4.89
C ASP A 75 -4.08 -15.94 -5.86
N LYS A 76 -4.71 -15.53 -6.96
CA LYS A 76 -4.10 -14.57 -7.91
C LYS A 76 -3.84 -13.20 -7.28
N ILE A 77 -4.80 -12.67 -6.53
CA ILE A 77 -4.64 -11.38 -5.84
C ILE A 77 -3.51 -11.48 -4.81
N SER A 78 -3.52 -12.54 -4.00
CA SER A 78 -2.50 -12.84 -3.00
C SER A 78 -1.12 -12.94 -3.62
N PHE A 79 -0.99 -13.59 -4.77
CA PHE A 79 0.24 -13.68 -5.55
C PHE A 79 0.74 -12.29 -5.98
N LEU A 80 -0.11 -11.47 -6.61
CA LEU A 80 0.26 -10.12 -7.05
C LEU A 80 0.74 -9.23 -5.89
N ILE A 81 0.03 -9.26 -4.75
CA ILE A 81 0.44 -8.51 -3.56
C ILE A 81 1.79 -9.02 -3.03
N THR A 82 2.03 -10.33 -3.10
CA THR A 82 3.29 -10.94 -2.67
C THR A 82 4.45 -10.58 -3.61
N GLU A 83 4.21 -10.54 -4.93
CA GLU A 83 5.21 -10.08 -5.90
C GLU A 83 5.59 -8.62 -5.66
N PHE A 84 4.61 -7.73 -5.48
CA PHE A 84 4.86 -6.34 -5.12
C PHE A 84 5.60 -6.22 -3.79
N TYR A 85 5.14 -6.95 -2.77
CA TYR A 85 5.83 -6.98 -1.47
C TYR A 85 7.30 -7.36 -1.65
N ASN A 86 7.60 -8.38 -2.46
CA ASN A 86 8.97 -8.84 -2.69
C ASN A 86 9.79 -7.88 -3.56
N SER A 87 9.16 -7.14 -4.47
CA SER A 87 9.85 -6.18 -5.35
C SER A 87 10.29 -4.91 -4.61
N MET A 88 9.71 -4.58 -3.46
CA MET A 88 10.12 -3.43 -2.65
C MET A 88 11.55 -3.59 -2.12
N PHE A 89 12.39 -2.59 -2.40
CA PHE A 89 13.79 -2.51 -1.95
C PHE A 89 14.18 -1.11 -1.47
N ILE A 90 15.21 -1.03 -0.63
CA ILE A 90 15.80 0.23 -0.15
C ILE A 90 16.63 0.83 -1.29
N PRO A 91 16.37 2.07 -1.72
CA PRO A 91 17.16 2.66 -2.78
C PRO A 91 18.55 3.02 -2.26
N ASN A 92 19.59 2.75 -3.04
CA ASN A 92 20.92 3.33 -2.81
C ASN A 92 20.91 4.79 -3.28
N THR A 93 20.31 5.66 -2.48
CA THR A 93 20.11 7.09 -2.78
C THR A 93 21.03 7.96 -1.94
N LYS A 94 21.67 8.95 -2.55
CA LYS A 94 22.50 9.94 -1.84
C LYS A 94 21.84 11.32 -1.78
N THR A 95 20.71 11.49 -2.46
CA THR A 95 20.05 12.79 -2.57
C THR A 95 18.56 12.71 -2.18
N PRO A 96 18.01 13.76 -1.56
CA PRO A 96 16.59 13.85 -1.25
C PRO A 96 15.69 13.61 -2.48
N LYS A 97 16.11 14.13 -3.64
CA LYS A 97 15.38 14.00 -4.90
C LYS A 97 15.30 12.56 -5.40
N GLU A 98 16.40 11.82 -5.36
CA GLU A 98 16.42 10.40 -5.71
C GLU A 98 15.56 9.58 -4.75
N TYR A 99 15.60 9.88 -3.45
CA TYR A 99 14.76 9.21 -2.46
C TYR A 99 13.26 9.47 -2.71
N LEU A 100 12.89 10.74 -2.95
CA LEU A 100 11.50 11.11 -3.27
C LEU A 100 11.01 10.43 -4.55
N LYS A 101 11.83 10.35 -5.60
CA LYS A 101 11.49 9.63 -6.83
C LYS A 101 11.24 8.15 -6.57
N HIS A 102 12.11 7.50 -5.78
CA HIS A 102 11.91 6.10 -5.41
C HIS A 102 10.62 5.89 -4.61
N ALA A 103 10.36 6.75 -3.62
CA ALA A 103 9.13 6.71 -2.83
C ALA A 103 7.89 6.92 -3.70
N LEU A 104 7.96 7.83 -4.68
CA LEU A 104 6.89 8.07 -5.65
C LEU A 104 6.63 6.84 -6.51
N ASN A 105 7.68 6.21 -7.05
CA ASN A 105 7.56 5.01 -7.88
C ASN A 105 6.87 3.88 -7.11
N ILE A 106 7.29 3.61 -5.87
CA ILE A 106 6.63 2.58 -5.03
C ILE A 106 5.14 2.93 -4.82
N ALA A 107 4.80 4.19 -4.56
CA ALA A 107 3.41 4.60 -4.35
C ALA A 107 2.56 4.46 -5.62
N VAL A 108 3.13 4.78 -6.80
CA VAL A 108 2.46 4.60 -8.10
C VAL A 108 2.26 3.13 -8.42
N ASP A 109 3.28 2.29 -8.19
CA ASP A 109 3.21 0.85 -8.42
C ASP A 109 2.17 0.19 -7.48
N GLU A 110 2.09 0.63 -6.23
CA GLU A 110 1.07 0.17 -5.29
C GLU A 110 -0.34 0.60 -5.72
N LEU A 111 -0.51 1.85 -6.16
CA LEU A 111 -1.78 2.32 -6.71
C LEU A 111 -2.22 1.47 -7.91
N ALA A 112 -1.29 1.20 -8.85
CA ALA A 112 -1.55 0.36 -10.01
C ALA A 112 -1.95 -1.07 -9.61
N LEU A 113 -1.28 -1.65 -8.60
CA LEU A 113 -1.63 -2.95 -8.04
C LEU A 113 -3.08 -2.98 -7.54
N PHE A 114 -3.50 -1.99 -6.74
CA PHE A 114 -4.87 -1.99 -6.18
C PHE A 114 -5.94 -1.72 -7.25
N ILE A 115 -5.64 -0.94 -8.27
CA ILE A 115 -6.51 -0.77 -9.45
C ILE A 115 -6.67 -2.11 -10.20
N ASP A 116 -5.59 -2.85 -10.43
CA ASP A 116 -5.66 -4.17 -11.08
C ASP A 116 -6.45 -5.18 -10.23
N ILE A 117 -6.20 -5.24 -8.92
CA ILE A 117 -6.96 -6.08 -7.98
C ILE A 117 -8.46 -5.77 -8.07
N GLN A 118 -8.84 -4.48 -8.00
CA GLN A 118 -10.24 -4.09 -8.12
C GLN A 118 -10.84 -4.50 -9.47
N GLY A 119 -10.11 -4.28 -10.58
CA GLY A 119 -10.55 -4.69 -11.91
C GLY A 119 -10.80 -6.20 -12.03
N ARG A 120 -9.94 -7.03 -11.42
CA ARG A 120 -10.11 -8.49 -11.38
C ARG A 120 -11.34 -8.93 -10.59
N ILE A 121 -11.61 -8.26 -9.46
CA ILE A 121 -12.81 -8.53 -8.66
C ILE A 121 -14.08 -8.17 -9.44
N VAL A 122 -14.10 -7.01 -10.11
CA VAL A 122 -15.25 -6.59 -10.94
C VAL A 122 -15.49 -7.56 -12.09
N ASN A 123 -14.45 -7.89 -12.86
CA ASN A 123 -14.57 -8.74 -14.05
C ASN A 123 -14.99 -10.19 -13.75
N ASN A 124 -14.70 -10.69 -12.54
CA ASN A 124 -15.07 -12.04 -12.12
C ASN A 124 -16.46 -12.11 -11.45
N SER A 125 -17.14 -10.98 -11.23
CA SER A 125 -18.37 -10.95 -10.42
C SER A 125 -19.61 -10.53 -11.21
N ARG A 126 -20.69 -11.30 -11.06
CA ARG A 126 -22.03 -10.93 -11.52
C ARG A 126 -22.72 -10.10 -10.42
N ASN A 127 -22.24 -8.88 -10.14
CA ASN A 127 -22.78 -7.95 -9.11
C ASN A 127 -22.65 -8.39 -7.64
N THR A 128 -21.69 -9.26 -7.30
CA THR A 128 -21.64 -9.92 -5.98
C THR A 128 -20.64 -9.31 -4.99
N TYR A 129 -19.82 -8.34 -5.37
CA TYR A 129 -18.70 -7.82 -4.54
C TYR A 129 -18.80 -6.34 -4.24
N LYS A 130 -19.94 -5.87 -3.74
CA LYS A 130 -20.19 -4.45 -3.48
C LYS A 130 -19.31 -3.92 -2.34
N ILE A 131 -19.28 -4.58 -1.19
CA ILE A 131 -18.49 -4.14 -0.02
C ILE A 131 -17.01 -4.25 -0.36
N THR A 132 -16.60 -5.37 -0.94
CA THR A 132 -15.22 -5.56 -1.40
C THR A 132 -14.77 -4.45 -2.37
N TYR A 133 -15.61 -4.09 -3.33
CA TYR A 133 -15.33 -2.99 -4.26
C TYR A 133 -15.23 -1.63 -3.57
N GLU A 134 -16.12 -1.33 -2.61
CA GLU A 134 -16.12 -0.10 -1.83
C GLU A 134 -14.84 0.03 -0.97
N ILE A 135 -14.42 -1.07 -0.33
CA ILE A 135 -13.18 -1.09 0.45
C ILE A 135 -11.96 -0.88 -0.45
N LEU A 136 -11.87 -1.56 -1.60
CA LEU A 136 -10.77 -1.34 -2.54
C LEU A 136 -10.75 0.10 -3.09
N SER A 137 -11.93 0.68 -3.35
CA SER A 137 -12.04 2.09 -3.77
C SER A 137 -11.49 3.04 -2.70
N LYS A 138 -11.79 2.80 -1.43
CA LYS A 138 -11.24 3.57 -0.30
C LYS A 138 -9.70 3.50 -0.26
N ILE A 139 -9.14 2.30 -0.45
CA ILE A 139 -7.68 2.11 -0.50
C ILE A 139 -7.07 2.87 -1.69
N ILE A 140 -7.66 2.74 -2.89
CA ILE A 140 -7.20 3.43 -4.10
C ILE A 140 -7.19 4.94 -3.90
N LEU A 141 -8.30 5.54 -3.42
CA LEU A 141 -8.39 6.98 -3.15
C LEU A 141 -7.32 7.46 -2.15
N ARG A 142 -7.01 6.64 -1.15
CA ARG A 142 -5.96 6.94 -0.17
C ARG A 142 -4.57 6.93 -0.82
N LEU A 143 -4.29 5.97 -1.69
CA LEU A 143 -3.03 5.85 -2.44
C LEU A 143 -2.87 6.98 -3.47
N GLU A 144 -3.94 7.36 -4.18
CA GLU A 144 -3.94 8.51 -5.09
C GLU A 144 -3.50 9.79 -4.37
N LYS A 145 -4.06 10.04 -3.18
CA LYS A 145 -3.67 11.17 -2.33
C LYS A 145 -2.20 11.08 -1.88
N GLN A 146 -1.69 9.88 -1.62
CA GLN A 146 -0.28 9.69 -1.29
C GLN A 146 0.62 10.02 -2.47
N VAL A 147 0.31 9.50 -3.67
CA VAL A 147 1.02 9.82 -4.92
C VAL A 147 1.03 11.32 -5.17
N GLU A 148 -0.13 11.99 -5.08
CA GLU A 148 -0.24 13.43 -5.27
C GLU A 148 0.62 14.22 -4.27
N ASN A 149 0.64 13.83 -3.00
CA ASN A 149 1.44 14.50 -1.98
C ASN A 149 2.94 14.35 -2.24
N ILE A 150 3.40 13.16 -2.65
CA ILE A 150 4.82 12.92 -2.94
C ILE A 150 5.23 13.67 -4.21
N ASP A 151 4.41 13.67 -5.26
CA ASP A 151 4.66 14.40 -6.49
C ASP A 151 4.77 15.90 -6.25
N LYS A 152 3.89 16.48 -5.41
CA LYS A 152 4.01 17.88 -4.96
C LYS A 152 5.31 18.16 -4.23
N LEU A 153 5.76 17.25 -3.35
CA LEU A 153 7.04 17.39 -2.66
C LEU A 153 8.24 17.32 -3.60
N LEU A 154 8.12 16.62 -4.73
CA LEU A 154 9.19 16.49 -5.72
C LEU A 154 9.29 17.69 -6.69
N LYS A 155 8.16 18.37 -6.94
CA LYS A 155 8.05 19.53 -7.83
C LYS A 155 8.41 20.86 -7.16
N ASN A 156 8.31 20.92 -5.83
CA ASN A 156 8.80 22.02 -5.01
C ASN A 156 10.31 21.93 -4.79
#